data_AF-A0AA39YFI7-F1
#
_entry.id   AF-A0AA39YFI7-F1
#
_cell.length_a   1.000
_cell.length_b   1.000
_cell.length_c   1.000
_cell.angle_alpha   90.00
_cell.angle_beta   90.00
_cell.angle_gamma   90.00
#
_symmetry.space_group_name_H-M   'P 1'
#
loop_
_entity.id
_entity.type
_entity.pdbx_description
1 polymer ?
#
loop_
_entity_poly.entity_id
_entity_poly.type
_entity_poly.pdbx_seq_one_letter_code
_entity_poly.pdbx_strand_id
1 'polypeptide(L)'
;MVLIKKICPPERRRATIAVSASPSSPTLSINNQQDFQLRISLRIAETTRPGQAITISTNGTVFAPLNPAGQVDTLSRGTVSLAAVVEPPVEGSRRYIHLGNFRTNDARRESPPADLKERPWVHLLTIPAEGSVEVAHDLPVSRIFRHEEKLTKEDVMGESWRFRLNDGYVGTTWWCWGDLEGELKEKRLSPWHEGMLSRLCGEPKPDVDDGWVLGCNPVELVFEDQTAGAEFQFVE
;
A
#
# COMPACT_ATOMS: atom_id res chain seq x y z
N MET A 1 2.41 10.20 6.24
CA MET A 1 2.90 9.13 7.14
C MET A 1 3.93 8.34 6.37
N VAL A 2 5.09 8.02 6.96
CA VAL A 2 6.08 7.11 6.37
C VAL A 2 6.31 6.01 7.40
N LEU A 3 6.23 4.75 6.96
CA LEU A 3 6.45 3.59 7.81
C LEU A 3 7.92 3.51 8.21
N ILE A 4 8.17 3.43 9.51
CA ILE A 4 9.50 3.13 10.03
C ILE A 4 9.62 1.62 10.14
N LYS A 5 10.23 1.00 9.14
CA LYS A 5 10.49 -0.44 9.12
C LYS A 5 11.64 -0.77 10.07
N LYS A 6 11.32 -1.42 11.19
CA LYS A 6 12.35 -2.03 12.04
C LYS A 6 12.74 -3.38 11.43
N ILE A 7 14.02 -3.72 11.52
CA ILE A 7 14.51 -5.01 11.02
C ILE A 7 14.00 -6.11 11.95
N CYS A 8 13.29 -7.09 11.39
CA CYS A 8 12.90 -8.31 12.08
C CYS A 8 13.78 -9.47 11.61
N PRO A 9 14.49 -10.16 12.52
CA PRO A 9 15.33 -11.27 12.13
C PRO A 9 14.45 -12.43 11.62
N PRO A 10 14.93 -13.25 10.67
CA PRO A 10 14.12 -14.25 9.97
C PRO A 10 13.30 -15.17 10.90
N GLU A 11 13.89 -15.62 12.00
CA GLU A 11 13.29 -16.53 12.97
C GLU A 11 12.08 -15.95 13.74
N ARG A 12 11.91 -14.63 13.71
CA ARG A 12 10.77 -13.93 14.34
C ARG A 12 9.69 -13.51 13.35
N ARG A 13 9.92 -13.70 12.04
CA ARG A 13 8.94 -13.37 11.02
C ARG A 13 7.79 -14.36 11.11
N ARG A 14 6.57 -13.84 11.14
CA ARG A 14 5.35 -14.66 11.14
C ARG A 14 4.85 -14.91 9.72
N ALA A 15 5.01 -13.95 8.83
CA ALA A 15 4.72 -14.09 7.41
C ALA A 15 5.50 -13.07 6.57
N THR A 16 5.69 -13.42 5.30
CA THR A 16 6.26 -12.58 4.26
C THR A 16 5.22 -12.38 3.16
N ILE A 17 4.89 -11.14 2.85
CA ILE A 17 3.96 -10.74 1.80
C ILE A 17 4.75 -10.31 0.58
N ALA A 18 4.55 -11.01 -0.53
CA ALA A 18 5.04 -10.55 -1.82
C ALA A 18 4.10 -9.49 -2.37
N VAL A 19 4.66 -8.35 -2.75
CA VAL A 19 3.96 -7.20 -3.31
C VAL A 19 4.46 -7.01 -4.74
N SER A 20 3.55 -6.84 -5.70
CA SER A 20 3.93 -6.54 -7.08
C SER A 20 3.03 -5.46 -7.65
N ALA A 21 3.61 -4.52 -8.40
CA ALA A 21 2.87 -3.51 -9.13
C ALA A 21 2.89 -3.81 -10.64
N SER A 22 1.74 -3.65 -11.29
CA SER A 22 1.60 -3.82 -12.73
C SER A 22 0.64 -2.80 -13.32
N PRO A 23 0.85 -2.37 -14.58
CA PRO A 23 -0.13 -1.56 -15.28
C PRO A 23 -1.35 -2.42 -15.67
N SER A 24 -2.52 -1.80 -15.81
CA SER A 24 -3.70 -2.47 -16.39
C SER A 24 -3.56 -2.76 -17.89
N SER A 25 -2.65 -2.06 -18.56
CA SER A 25 -2.39 -2.15 -20.00
C SER A 25 -0.89 -1.92 -20.28
N PRO A 26 -0.28 -2.62 -21.27
CA PRO A 26 1.12 -2.36 -21.65
C PRO A 26 1.30 -0.99 -22.33
N THR A 27 0.21 -0.33 -22.73
CA THR A 27 0.24 0.98 -23.37
C THR A 27 -0.74 1.95 -22.73
N LEU A 28 -0.37 3.22 -22.68
CA LEU A 28 -1.20 4.33 -22.25
C LEU A 28 -1.22 5.42 -23.32
N SER A 29 -2.37 5.62 -23.97
CA SER A 29 -2.54 6.71 -24.93
C SER A 29 -2.60 8.05 -24.20
N ILE A 30 -1.79 9.01 -24.64
CA ILE A 30 -1.73 10.35 -24.05
C ILE A 30 -2.95 11.20 -24.41
N ASN A 31 -3.51 10.98 -25.60
CA ASN A 31 -4.64 11.74 -26.12
C ASN A 31 -5.99 11.18 -25.67
N ASN A 32 -6.02 9.92 -25.24
CA ASN A 32 -7.24 9.28 -24.77
C ASN A 32 -7.35 9.28 -23.24
N GLN A 33 -8.54 9.57 -22.71
CA GLN A 33 -8.84 9.36 -21.30
C GLN A 33 -9.19 7.89 -21.06
N GLN A 34 -8.28 6.99 -21.41
CA GLN A 34 -8.47 5.58 -21.13
C GLN A 34 -8.38 5.31 -19.63
N ASP A 35 -9.17 4.34 -19.15
CA ASP A 35 -9.11 3.80 -17.79
C ASP A 35 -7.80 3.01 -17.60
N PHE A 36 -6.72 3.74 -17.41
CA PHE A 36 -5.43 3.19 -17.03
C PHE A 36 -5.33 3.11 -15.51
N GLN A 37 -4.91 1.95 -15.01
CA GLN A 37 -4.82 1.70 -13.60
C GLN A 37 -3.45 1.16 -13.24
N LEU A 38 -2.97 1.56 -12.07
CA LEU A 38 -1.94 0.85 -11.34
C LEU A 38 -2.60 -0.27 -10.54
N ARG A 39 -2.20 -1.52 -10.75
CA ARG A 39 -2.65 -2.68 -10.01
C ARG A 39 -1.56 -3.15 -9.08
N ILE A 40 -1.88 -3.32 -7.79
CA ILE A 40 -0.95 -3.78 -6.78
C ILE A 40 -1.47 -5.10 -6.23
N SER A 41 -0.76 -6.17 -6.49
CA SER A 41 -1.08 -7.52 -6.03
C SER A 41 -0.32 -7.84 -4.75
N LEU A 42 -1.02 -8.38 -3.76
CA LEU A 42 -0.47 -8.90 -2.51
C LEU A 42 -0.76 -10.39 -2.41
N ARG A 43 0.26 -11.19 -2.10
CA ARG A 43 0.12 -12.61 -1.79
C ARG A 43 1.00 -13.01 -0.62
N ILE A 44 0.58 -14.03 0.12
CA ILE A 44 1.41 -14.64 1.16
C ILE A 44 2.49 -15.47 0.45
N ALA A 45 3.76 -15.09 0.61
CA ALA A 45 4.89 -15.83 0.05
C ALA A 45 5.40 -16.88 1.04
N GLU A 46 5.44 -16.53 2.32
CA GLU A 46 5.84 -17.41 3.42
C GLU A 46 4.94 -17.16 4.63
N THR A 47 4.62 -18.20 5.39
CA THR A 47 3.78 -18.07 6.59
C THR A 47 4.10 -19.15 7.61
N THR A 48 4.02 -18.79 8.88
CA THR A 48 4.06 -19.72 10.02
C THR A 48 2.73 -20.44 10.25
N ARG A 49 1.66 -20.01 9.56
CA ARG A 49 0.31 -20.57 9.63
C ARG A 49 -0.25 -20.84 8.23
N PRO A 50 0.13 -21.97 7.60
CA PRO A 50 -0.40 -22.35 6.30
C PRO A 50 -1.93 -22.47 6.31
N GLY A 51 -2.58 -22.09 5.21
CA GLY A 51 -4.04 -22.12 5.09
C GLY A 51 -4.77 -21.01 5.84
N GLN A 52 -4.07 -20.08 6.48
CA GLN A 52 -4.68 -18.96 7.20
C GLN A 52 -4.50 -17.62 6.47
N ALA A 53 -5.60 -16.90 6.28
CA ALA A 53 -5.59 -15.56 5.71
C ALA A 53 -4.98 -14.52 6.67
N ILE A 54 -4.58 -13.37 6.13
CA ILE A 54 -4.03 -12.25 6.89
C ILE A 54 -4.84 -10.99 6.59
N THR A 55 -5.38 -10.34 7.63
CA THR A 55 -5.99 -9.02 7.49
C THR A 55 -5.02 -7.93 7.93
N ILE A 56 -4.83 -6.91 7.09
CA ILE A 56 -4.00 -5.73 7.37
C ILE A 56 -4.82 -4.46 7.37
N SER A 57 -4.37 -3.45 8.12
CA SER A 57 -4.80 -2.06 7.92
C SER A 57 -4.00 -1.45 6.78
N THR A 58 -4.68 -0.91 5.77
CA THR A 58 -4.03 -0.30 4.61
C THR A 58 -3.83 1.21 4.78
N ASN A 59 -4.29 1.78 5.88
CA ASN A 59 -4.27 3.21 6.14
C ASN A 59 -2.89 3.83 5.93
N GLY A 60 -2.83 4.84 5.07
CA GLY A 60 -1.62 5.60 4.78
C GLY A 60 -0.48 4.78 4.17
N THR A 61 -0.80 3.62 3.60
CA THR A 61 0.09 2.76 2.81
C THR A 61 -0.29 2.89 1.33
N VAL A 62 0.51 2.31 0.44
CA VAL A 62 0.18 2.24 -0.99
C VAL A 62 -1.07 1.39 -1.29
N PHE A 63 -1.55 0.60 -0.32
CA PHE A 63 -2.73 -0.25 -0.46
C PHE A 63 -4.04 0.45 -0.04
N ALA A 64 -3.97 1.69 0.46
CA ALA A 64 -5.16 2.45 0.85
C ALA A 64 -6.00 2.80 -0.38
N PRO A 65 -7.33 2.67 -0.35
CA PRO A 65 -8.18 3.04 -1.48
C PRO A 65 -8.02 4.53 -1.83
N LEU A 66 -8.31 4.84 -3.09
CA LEU A 66 -8.35 6.23 -3.56
C LEU A 66 -9.47 7.00 -2.87
N ASN A 67 -9.21 8.26 -2.54
CA ASN A 67 -10.21 9.11 -1.91
C ASN A 67 -10.96 9.89 -3.00
N PRO A 68 -12.26 9.63 -3.22
CA PRO A 68 -13.02 10.25 -4.31
C PRO A 68 -13.33 11.74 -4.09
N ALA A 69 -13.15 12.28 -2.89
CA ALA A 69 -13.59 13.63 -2.51
C ALA A 69 -12.56 14.76 -2.78
N GLY A 70 -11.61 14.57 -3.71
CA GLY A 70 -10.64 15.62 -4.07
C GLY A 70 -9.57 15.92 -3.01
N GLN A 71 -9.38 15.02 -2.05
CA GLN A 71 -8.30 15.09 -1.06
C GLN A 71 -6.98 14.53 -1.62
N VAL A 72 -5.87 14.86 -0.96
CA VAL A 72 -4.56 14.24 -1.18
C VAL A 72 -4.65 12.74 -0.88
N ASP A 73 -4.78 11.93 -1.91
CA ASP A 73 -4.85 10.46 -1.82
C ASP A 73 -3.46 9.83 -1.68
N THR A 74 -3.41 8.50 -1.61
CA THR A 74 -2.15 7.77 -1.39
C THR A 74 -1.11 8.04 -2.49
N LEU A 75 -1.50 8.15 -3.77
CA LEU A 75 -0.55 8.39 -4.86
C LEU A 75 0.03 9.81 -4.78
N SER A 76 -0.82 10.80 -4.47
CA SER A 76 -0.40 12.19 -4.25
C SER A 76 0.58 12.36 -3.08
N ARG A 77 0.63 11.41 -2.15
CA ARG A 77 1.61 11.40 -1.04
C ARG A 77 2.99 10.87 -1.43
N GLY A 78 3.16 10.50 -2.70
CA GLY A 78 4.43 9.96 -3.21
C GLY A 78 4.65 8.50 -2.81
N THR A 79 3.56 7.71 -2.68
CA THR A 79 3.66 6.26 -2.44
C THR A 79 4.15 5.49 -3.66
N VAL A 80 3.98 6.06 -4.86
CA VAL A 80 4.42 5.50 -6.14
C VAL A 80 5.00 6.61 -7.01
N SER A 81 6.05 6.29 -7.74
CA SER A 81 6.56 7.11 -8.84
C SER A 81 6.72 6.28 -10.11
N LEU A 82 6.81 6.96 -11.26
CA LEU A 82 7.18 6.32 -12.52
C LEU A 82 8.67 6.57 -12.77
N ALA A 83 9.38 5.56 -13.25
CA ALA A 83 10.78 5.68 -13.65
C ALA A 83 10.91 5.27 -15.11
N ALA A 84 11.58 6.10 -15.91
CA ALA A 84 11.92 5.74 -17.29
C ALA A 84 12.88 4.54 -17.26
N VAL A 85 12.63 3.60 -18.17
CA VAL A 85 13.50 2.46 -18.44
C VAL A 85 14.51 2.94 -19.47
N VAL A 86 15.71 3.28 -19.00
CA VAL A 86 16.82 3.71 -19.86
C VAL A 86 17.80 2.54 -19.97
N GLU A 87 17.99 2.04 -21.19
CA GLU A 87 19.02 1.06 -21.51
C GLU A 87 20.08 1.69 -22.43
N PRO A 88 21.38 1.70 -22.05
CA PRO A 88 21.92 1.32 -20.74
C PRO A 88 21.60 2.38 -19.67
N PRO A 89 21.55 2.01 -18.38
CA PRO A 89 21.30 2.95 -17.30
C PRO A 89 22.44 3.96 -17.20
N VAL A 90 22.26 5.17 -17.72
CA VAL A 90 23.23 6.25 -17.57
C VAL A 90 23.14 6.79 -16.15
N GLU A 91 24.25 6.72 -15.43
CA GLU A 91 24.34 7.17 -14.04
C GLU A 91 24.07 8.68 -13.98
N GLY A 92 22.99 9.07 -13.30
CA GLY A 92 22.56 10.48 -13.20
C GLY A 92 21.42 10.89 -14.15
N SER A 93 21.03 10.09 -15.14
CA SER A 93 19.96 10.45 -16.11
C SER A 93 18.58 9.88 -15.79
N ARG A 94 18.36 9.36 -14.57
CA ARG A 94 17.09 8.70 -14.24
C ARG A 94 15.96 9.72 -14.24
N ARG A 95 15.14 9.69 -15.29
CA ARG A 95 13.91 10.46 -15.42
C ARG A 95 12.84 9.81 -14.55
N TYR A 96 12.18 10.61 -13.73
CA TYR A 96 11.07 10.17 -12.90
C TYR A 96 9.88 11.09 -13.14
N ILE A 97 8.69 10.51 -13.04
CA ILE A 97 7.46 11.27 -12.88
C ILE A 97 7.00 11.08 -11.43
N HIS A 98 6.88 12.19 -10.73
CA HIS A 98 6.39 12.20 -9.35
C HIS A 98 4.88 12.39 -9.36
N LEU A 99 4.14 11.42 -8.82
CA LEU A 99 2.68 11.54 -8.67
C LEU A 99 2.26 12.50 -7.54
N GLY A 100 3.25 13.12 -6.87
CA GLY A 100 3.11 14.04 -5.75
C GLY A 100 4.10 13.73 -4.63
N ASN A 101 4.14 14.59 -3.61
CA ASN A 101 4.91 14.38 -2.37
C ASN A 101 4.28 15.16 -1.21
N PHE A 102 2.95 15.12 -1.13
CA PHE A 102 2.23 15.91 -0.14
C PHE A 102 2.23 15.21 1.22
N ARG A 103 2.50 16.00 2.27
CA ARG A 103 2.34 15.56 3.66
C ARG A 103 1.00 16.05 4.18
N THR A 104 0.15 15.11 4.57
CA THR A 104 -1.09 15.41 5.28
C THR A 104 -0.80 15.57 6.77
N ASN A 105 -1.27 16.67 7.35
CA ASN A 105 -1.33 16.86 8.79
C ASN A 105 -2.77 16.61 9.23
N ASP A 106 -3.04 15.37 9.59
CA ASP A 106 -4.37 15.00 10.05
C ASP A 106 -4.55 15.47 11.50
N ALA A 107 -5.62 16.23 11.76
CA ALA A 107 -5.95 16.66 13.11
C ALA A 107 -6.20 15.43 14.01
N ARG A 108 -5.76 15.52 15.26
CA ARG A 108 -6.07 14.48 16.26
C ARG A 108 -7.59 14.39 16.41
N ARG A 109 -8.13 13.18 16.22
CA ARG A 109 -9.55 12.93 16.38
C ARG A 109 -9.83 12.54 17.83
N GLU A 110 -10.81 13.19 18.44
CA GLU A 110 -11.27 12.84 19.79
C GLU A 110 -12.04 11.53 19.74
N SER A 111 -11.71 10.62 20.67
CA SER A 111 -12.46 9.39 20.98
C SER A 111 -12.94 8.57 19.78
N PRO A 112 -12.03 8.05 18.91
CA PRO A 112 -12.42 7.18 17.81
C PRO A 112 -13.07 5.88 18.32
N PRO A 113 -13.98 5.25 17.56
CA PRO A 113 -14.57 3.95 17.91
C PRO A 113 -13.52 2.91 18.30
N ALA A 114 -13.85 2.06 19.26
CA ALA A 114 -12.94 1.04 19.76
C ALA A 114 -12.70 -0.09 18.76
N ASP A 115 -13.69 -0.41 17.92
CA ASP A 115 -13.52 -1.35 16.81
C ASP A 115 -12.93 -0.63 15.59
N LEU A 116 -11.88 -1.18 15.00
CA LEU A 116 -11.30 -0.70 13.75
C LEU A 116 -12.30 -0.76 12.59
N LYS A 117 -13.23 -1.72 12.57
CA LYS A 117 -14.25 -1.85 11.53
C LYS A 117 -15.24 -0.67 11.51
N GLU A 118 -15.44 -0.04 12.65
CA GLU A 118 -16.37 1.09 12.80
C GLU A 118 -15.73 2.45 12.47
N ARG A 119 -14.41 2.48 12.22
CA ARG A 119 -13.69 3.73 11.93
C ARG A 119 -13.78 4.04 10.43
N PRO A 120 -14.45 5.14 10.02
CA PRO A 120 -14.69 5.41 8.59
C PRO A 120 -13.44 5.74 7.77
N TRP A 121 -12.31 6.01 8.43
CA TRP A 121 -11.01 6.23 7.79
C TRP A 121 -10.09 5.01 7.89
N VAL A 122 -10.55 3.90 8.47
CA VAL A 122 -9.80 2.65 8.51
C VAL A 122 -10.24 1.77 7.37
N HIS A 123 -9.28 1.43 6.53
CA HIS A 123 -9.45 0.48 5.45
C HIS A 123 -8.70 -0.80 5.82
N LEU A 124 -9.43 -1.90 5.80
CA LEU A 124 -8.91 -3.23 6.09
C LEU A 124 -8.91 -4.04 4.80
N LEU A 125 -7.88 -4.86 4.63
CA LEU A 125 -7.72 -5.72 3.46
C LEU A 125 -7.34 -7.12 3.93
N THR A 126 -8.08 -8.13 3.48
CA THR A 126 -7.67 -9.53 3.65
C THR A 126 -6.79 -9.95 2.47
N ILE A 127 -5.61 -10.48 2.79
CA ILE A 127 -4.77 -11.27 1.88
C ILE A 127 -5.17 -12.73 2.11
N PRO A 128 -5.71 -13.41 1.08
CA PRO A 128 -6.18 -14.78 1.23
C PRO A 128 -5.02 -15.73 1.53
N ALA A 129 -5.33 -16.86 2.17
CA ALA A 129 -4.35 -17.91 2.48
C ALA A 129 -3.69 -18.46 1.20
N GLU A 130 -4.50 -18.63 0.16
CA GLU A 130 -4.10 -19.09 -1.17
C GLU A 130 -4.47 -18.05 -2.22
N GLY A 131 -3.59 -17.82 -3.19
CA GLY A 131 -3.79 -16.82 -4.25
C GLY A 131 -3.31 -15.42 -3.87
N SER A 132 -3.96 -14.41 -4.45
CA SER A 132 -3.59 -13.00 -4.27
C SER A 132 -4.81 -12.11 -4.21
N VAL A 133 -4.67 -10.96 -3.54
CA VAL A 133 -5.64 -9.87 -3.58
C VAL A 133 -5.05 -8.68 -4.34
N GLU A 134 -5.87 -8.00 -5.13
CA GLU A 134 -5.45 -6.86 -5.94
C GLU A 134 -6.08 -5.55 -5.42
N VAL A 135 -5.27 -4.50 -5.34
CA VAL A 135 -5.71 -3.12 -5.14
C VAL A 135 -5.45 -2.35 -6.43
N ALA A 136 -6.50 -1.80 -7.02
CA ALA A 136 -6.42 -0.99 -8.23
C ALA A 136 -6.51 0.51 -7.91
N HIS A 137 -5.65 1.29 -8.55
CA HIS A 137 -5.63 2.74 -8.48
C HIS A 137 -5.80 3.33 -9.87
N ASP A 138 -6.89 4.06 -10.09
CA ASP A 138 -7.09 4.82 -11.32
C ASP A 138 -5.98 5.85 -11.51
N LEU A 139 -5.29 5.75 -12.63
CA LEU A 139 -4.13 6.56 -12.96
C LEU A 139 -4.23 7.10 -14.41
N PRO A 140 -5.28 7.87 -14.74
CA PRO A 140 -5.38 8.49 -16.05
C PRO A 140 -4.20 9.47 -16.27
N VAL A 141 -3.89 9.78 -17.53
CA VAL A 141 -2.81 10.71 -17.91
C VAL A 141 -2.93 12.05 -17.20
N SER A 142 -4.15 12.58 -17.06
CA SER A 142 -4.41 13.83 -16.33
C SER A 142 -3.97 13.79 -14.87
N ARG A 143 -3.93 12.61 -14.26
CA ARG A 143 -3.47 12.39 -12.89
C ARG A 143 -1.97 12.16 -12.82
N ILE A 144 -1.38 11.43 -13.76
CA ILE A 144 0.07 11.21 -13.85
C ILE A 144 0.82 12.54 -13.84
N PHE A 145 0.37 13.49 -14.66
CA PHE A 145 1.02 14.78 -14.84
C PHE A 145 0.46 15.90 -13.95
N ARG A 146 -0.49 15.59 -13.04
CA ARG A 146 -1.15 16.62 -12.21
C ARG A 146 -0.17 17.45 -11.37
N HIS A 147 0.90 16.81 -10.91
CA HIS A 147 1.89 17.39 -10.00
C HIS A 147 3.31 17.30 -10.57
N GLU A 148 3.44 16.88 -11.83
CA GLU A 148 4.73 16.80 -12.50
C GLU A 148 5.07 18.18 -13.08
N GLU A 149 6.24 18.70 -12.74
CA GLU A 149 6.67 20.05 -13.12
C GLU A 149 7.75 20.03 -14.22
N LYS A 150 8.46 18.90 -14.39
CA LYS A 150 9.66 18.84 -15.24
C LYS A 150 9.41 18.21 -16.59
N LEU A 151 8.48 17.24 -16.66
CA LEU A 151 8.18 16.48 -17.86
C LEU A 151 6.78 16.81 -18.37
N THR A 152 6.69 17.12 -19.65
CA THR A 152 5.42 17.24 -20.36
C THR A 152 4.97 15.88 -20.88
N LYS A 153 3.74 15.81 -21.40
CA LYS A 153 3.19 14.57 -21.95
C LYS A 153 3.94 14.15 -23.21
N GLU A 154 4.38 15.12 -23.98
CA GLU A 154 5.11 14.94 -25.23
C GLU A 154 6.51 14.38 -24.96
N ASP A 155 7.13 14.74 -23.83
CA ASP A 155 8.49 14.31 -23.49
C ASP A 155 8.62 12.81 -23.15
N VAL A 156 7.50 12.12 -22.91
CA VAL A 156 7.48 10.72 -22.46
C VAL A 156 7.02 9.74 -23.54
N MET A 157 6.61 10.25 -24.70
CA MET A 157 6.10 9.45 -25.82
C MET A 157 7.15 8.47 -26.33
N GLY A 158 6.75 7.22 -26.53
CA GLY A 158 7.62 6.15 -27.04
C GLY A 158 8.66 5.64 -26.03
N GLU A 159 8.72 6.20 -24.81
CA GLU A 159 9.57 5.68 -23.75
C GLU A 159 8.87 4.56 -22.98
N SER A 160 9.64 3.57 -22.54
CA SER A 160 9.18 2.55 -21.59
C SER A 160 9.31 3.09 -20.16
N TRP A 161 8.27 2.88 -19.36
CA TRP A 161 8.18 3.32 -17.98
C TRP A 161 7.79 2.15 -17.08
N ARG A 162 8.25 2.21 -15.83
CA ARG A 162 7.86 1.24 -14.80
C ARG A 162 7.41 1.95 -13.53
N PHE A 163 6.54 1.29 -12.79
CA PHE A 163 6.18 1.71 -11.44
C PHE A 163 7.33 1.47 -10.47
N ARG A 164 7.51 2.41 -9.56
CA ARG A 164 8.40 2.28 -8.42
C ARG A 164 7.61 2.54 -7.15
N LEU A 165 7.44 1.49 -6.36
CA LEU A 165 6.84 1.62 -5.04
C LEU A 165 7.83 2.32 -4.10
N ASN A 166 7.32 3.24 -3.30
CA ASN A 166 8.10 3.85 -2.24
C ASN A 166 8.09 2.91 -1.03
N ASP A 167 9.24 2.32 -0.71
CA ASP A 167 9.39 1.35 0.39
C ASP A 167 8.83 1.85 1.72
N GLY A 168 8.93 3.16 1.99
CA GLY A 168 8.38 3.80 3.18
C GLY A 168 6.84 3.78 3.26
N TYR A 169 6.14 3.32 2.23
CA TYR A 169 4.69 3.18 2.17
C TYR A 169 4.22 1.75 1.87
N VAL A 170 5.15 0.81 1.67
CA VAL A 170 4.85 -0.61 1.45
C VAL A 170 4.89 -1.32 2.80
N GLY A 171 3.74 -1.55 3.41
CA GLY A 171 3.63 -2.26 4.68
C GLY A 171 2.29 -2.04 5.36
N THR A 172 2.26 -2.15 6.69
CA THR A 172 1.06 -1.89 7.49
C THR A 172 1.41 -1.36 8.88
N THR A 173 0.45 -0.71 9.53
CA THR A 173 0.53 -0.27 10.93
C THR A 173 -0.18 -1.23 11.88
N TRP A 174 -0.98 -2.16 11.38
CA TRP A 174 -1.78 -3.10 12.17
C TRP A 174 -2.14 -4.32 11.34
N TRP A 175 -2.05 -5.52 11.90
CA TRP A 175 -2.48 -6.75 11.21
C TRP A 175 -2.90 -7.84 12.18
N CYS A 176 -3.64 -8.83 11.70
CA CYS A 176 -3.97 -10.04 12.42
C CYS A 176 -4.17 -11.22 11.45
N TRP A 177 -4.33 -12.42 12.01
CA TRP A 177 -4.71 -13.62 11.27
C TRP A 177 -6.23 -13.72 11.14
N GLY A 178 -6.69 -14.26 10.01
CA GLY A 178 -8.10 -14.51 9.71
C GLY A 178 -8.60 -13.68 8.53
N ASP A 179 -9.76 -14.05 8.01
CA ASP A 179 -10.46 -13.33 6.95
C ASP A 179 -11.63 -12.50 7.50
N LEU A 180 -11.76 -11.26 7.01
CA LEU A 180 -12.86 -10.34 7.29
C LEU A 180 -14.24 -10.93 7.00
N GLU A 181 -14.38 -11.72 5.92
CA GLU A 181 -15.64 -12.36 5.55
C GLU A 181 -15.82 -13.76 6.17
N GLY A 182 -14.76 -14.29 6.77
CA GLY A 182 -14.69 -15.59 7.43
C GLY A 182 -14.58 -15.47 8.95
N GLU A 183 -13.44 -15.86 9.52
CA GLU A 183 -13.25 -16.00 10.96
C GLU A 183 -13.39 -14.67 11.72
N LEU A 184 -13.09 -13.55 11.06
CA LEU A 184 -13.14 -12.24 11.66
C LEU A 184 -14.51 -11.59 11.53
N LYS A 185 -15.46 -12.13 10.76
CA LYS A 185 -16.73 -11.47 10.41
C LYS A 185 -17.49 -10.95 11.64
N GLU A 186 -17.71 -11.84 12.62
CA GLU A 186 -18.43 -11.54 13.87
C GLU A 186 -17.50 -11.02 14.99
N LYS A 187 -16.22 -10.82 14.71
CA LYS A 187 -15.23 -10.35 15.68
C LYS A 187 -15.03 -8.84 15.57
N ARG A 188 -14.77 -8.20 16.70
CA ARG A 188 -14.33 -6.79 16.75
C ARG A 188 -12.81 -6.73 16.68
N LEU A 189 -12.27 -5.71 16.01
CA LEU A 189 -10.83 -5.57 15.82
C LEU A 189 -10.31 -4.42 16.68
N SER A 190 -9.47 -4.74 17.66
CA SER A 190 -8.88 -3.71 18.54
C SER A 190 -7.81 -2.92 17.80
N PRO A 191 -7.71 -1.59 17.99
CA PRO A 191 -6.58 -0.79 17.50
C PRO A 191 -5.27 -1.14 18.18
N TRP A 192 -5.33 -1.80 19.34
CA TRP A 192 -4.15 -2.27 20.04
C TRP A 192 -3.47 -3.38 19.22
N HIS A 193 -2.15 -3.37 19.22
CA HIS A 193 -1.35 -4.43 18.64
C HIS A 193 -0.07 -4.69 19.44
N GLU A 194 0.49 -5.90 19.30
CA GLU A 194 1.78 -6.23 19.91
C GLU A 194 2.87 -5.27 19.40
N GLY A 195 3.82 -4.89 20.28
CA GLY A 195 4.89 -3.96 19.93
C GLY A 195 4.46 -2.49 19.85
N MET A 196 3.18 -2.16 20.10
CA MET A 196 2.74 -0.79 20.32
C MET A 196 3.48 -0.19 21.51
N LEU A 197 4.16 0.95 21.31
CA LEU A 197 4.92 1.60 22.37
C LEU A 197 3.95 2.30 23.33
N SER A 198 3.79 1.71 24.53
CA SER A 198 2.99 2.28 25.64
C SER A 198 3.35 3.75 25.96
N ARG A 199 4.56 4.22 25.66
CA ARG A 199 4.95 5.63 25.89
C ARG A 199 4.37 6.64 24.90
N LEU A 200 3.98 6.23 23.70
CA LEU A 200 3.44 7.13 22.66
C LEU A 200 1.90 7.09 22.60
N CYS A 201 1.30 5.95 22.95
CA CYS A 201 -0.15 5.75 22.89
C CYS A 201 -0.77 5.14 24.17
N GLY A 202 -0.01 5.08 25.28
CA GLY A 202 -0.53 5.00 26.65
C GLY A 202 -1.15 3.68 27.12
N GLU A 203 -1.67 2.84 26.23
CA GLU A 203 -2.60 1.79 26.67
C GLU A 203 -1.90 0.44 26.89
N PRO A 204 -2.07 -0.19 28.07
CA PRO A 204 -1.65 -1.57 28.28
C PRO A 204 -2.39 -2.50 27.32
N LYS A 205 -1.89 -3.73 27.16
CA LYS A 205 -2.64 -4.77 26.44
C LYS A 205 -4.04 -4.86 27.05
N PRO A 206 -5.11 -4.61 26.26
CA PRO A 206 -6.45 -4.62 26.80
C PRO A 206 -6.82 -6.06 27.14
N ASP A 207 -7.52 -6.23 28.27
CA ASP A 207 -8.16 -7.48 28.63
C ASP A 207 -9.51 -7.54 27.91
N VAL A 208 -9.63 -8.46 26.96
CA VAL A 208 -10.78 -8.56 26.05
C VAL A 208 -11.26 -10.00 25.95
N ASP A 209 -12.56 -10.16 25.77
CA ASP A 209 -13.18 -11.46 25.53
C ASP A 209 -12.83 -12.04 24.15
N ASP A 210 -13.25 -13.29 23.90
CA ASP A 210 -13.05 -13.98 22.63
C ASP A 210 -13.73 -13.27 21.44
N GLY A 211 -14.62 -12.32 21.67
CA GLY A 211 -15.26 -11.49 20.64
C GLY A 211 -14.34 -10.41 20.07
N TRP A 212 -13.15 -10.21 20.64
CA TRP A 212 -12.16 -9.25 20.15
C TRP A 212 -10.91 -9.92 19.60
N VAL A 213 -10.35 -9.32 18.57
CA VAL A 213 -9.06 -9.68 18.00
C VAL A 213 -8.07 -8.55 18.21
N LEU A 214 -6.92 -8.90 18.77
CA LEU A 214 -5.80 -7.99 18.99
C LEU A 214 -4.83 -8.07 17.81
N GLY A 215 -4.22 -6.93 17.47
CA GLY A 215 -3.23 -6.90 16.41
C GLY A 215 -1.94 -7.64 16.80
N CYS A 216 -1.32 -8.30 15.83
CA CYS A 216 0.02 -8.83 15.92
C CYS A 216 1.06 -7.73 15.74
N ASN A 217 2.33 -8.02 16.04
CA ASN A 217 3.39 -7.03 15.92
C ASN A 217 3.67 -6.70 14.45
N PRO A 218 3.52 -5.44 13.98
CA PRO A 218 3.72 -5.08 12.58
C PRO A 218 5.11 -5.44 12.05
N VAL A 219 6.13 -5.51 12.92
CA VAL A 219 7.49 -5.88 12.50
C VAL A 219 7.60 -7.35 12.07
N GLU A 220 6.68 -8.20 12.52
CA GLU A 220 6.70 -9.64 12.25
C GLU A 220 6.02 -9.99 10.92
N LEU A 221 5.39 -9.01 10.25
CA LEU A 221 4.84 -9.12 8.91
C LEU A 221 5.74 -8.35 7.93
N VAL A 222 6.50 -9.08 7.12
CA VAL A 222 7.45 -8.49 6.16
C VAL A 222 6.77 -8.30 4.81
N PHE A 223 7.08 -7.20 4.13
CA PHE A 223 6.60 -6.93 2.77
C PHE A 223 7.80 -6.84 1.84
N GLU A 224 7.81 -7.66 0.81
CA GLU A 224 8.86 -7.72 -0.20
C GLU A 224 8.32 -7.19 -1.53
N ASP A 225 8.93 -6.11 -2.01
CA ASP A 225 8.64 -5.57 -3.32
C ASP A 225 9.27 -6.47 -4.40
N GLN A 226 8.40 -7.17 -5.12
CA GLN A 226 8.70 -8.03 -6.26
C GLN A 226 8.27 -7.36 -7.59
N THR A 227 8.13 -6.03 -7.60
CA THR A 227 7.86 -5.24 -8.81
C THR A 227 9.07 -5.30 -9.74
N ALA A 228 9.13 -6.35 -10.56
CA ALA A 228 10.16 -6.54 -11.58
C ALA A 228 9.50 -6.74 -12.95
N GLY A 229 9.98 -6.02 -13.96
CA GLY A 229 9.61 -6.23 -15.36
C GLY A 229 8.23 -5.74 -15.80
N ALA A 230 7.45 -5.11 -14.92
CA ALA A 230 6.15 -4.53 -15.28
C ALA A 230 6.32 -3.15 -15.91
N GLU A 231 6.51 -3.14 -17.23
CA GLU A 231 6.72 -1.94 -18.05
C GLU A 231 5.46 -1.59 -18.83
N PHE A 232 5.30 -0.30 -19.13
CA PHE A 232 4.32 0.19 -20.08
C PHE A 232 4.89 1.36 -20.89
N GLN A 233 4.28 1.64 -22.04
CA GLN A 233 4.70 2.73 -22.92
C GLN A 233 3.62 3.79 -23.05
N PHE A 234 4.04 5.05 -23.13
CA PHE A 234 3.15 6.12 -23.57
C PHE A 234 3.06 6.12 -25.09
N VAL A 235 1.85 6.10 -25.62
CA VAL A 235 1.55 6.11 -27.06
C VAL A 235 0.65 7.29 -27.42
N GLU A 236 0.52 7.58 -28.71
CA GLU A 236 -0.38 8.62 -29.22
C GLU A 236 -1.86 8.32 -28.92
#